data_AF-A0A7Y7QLD6-F1
#
_entry.id   AF-A0A7Y7QLD6-F1
#
_cell.length_a   1.000
_cell.length_b   1.000
_cell.length_c   1.000
_cell.angle_alpha   90.00
_cell.angle_beta   90.00
_cell.angle_gamma   90.00
#
_symmetry.space_group_name_H-M   'P 1'
#
loop_
_entity.id
_entity.type
_entity.pdbx_description
1 polymer ?
#
loop_
_entity_poly.entity_id
_entity_poly.type
_entity_poly.pdbx_seq_one_letter_code
_entity_poly.pdbx_strand_id
1 'polypeptide(L)'
;MKKILLFCIFLFGFFLLNSTFGNNDLTSSGFTISVSDISPGIDSEGSDTEERINWLLGTIIQTMMIALGVLSVFIMTIGAGYIILHNGQDELLSKGKSIFMAGVYSMIIALSSYLIIYIVRQILYST
;
A
#
# COMPACT_ATOMS: atom_id res chain seq x y z
N MET A 1 -18.03 4.64 -18.92
CA MET A 1 -16.88 5.50 -18.58
C MET A 1 -17.00 6.16 -17.20
N LYS A 2 -18.07 6.92 -16.88
CA LYS A 2 -18.21 7.60 -15.57
C LYS A 2 -18.06 6.72 -14.31
N LYS A 3 -18.53 5.46 -14.35
CA LYS A 3 -18.47 4.53 -13.20
C LYS A 3 -17.05 4.06 -12.87
N ILE A 4 -16.20 3.88 -13.88
CA ILE A 4 -14.80 3.46 -13.72
C ILE A 4 -13.98 4.62 -13.15
N LEU A 5 -14.22 5.84 -13.63
CA LEU A 5 -13.59 7.04 -13.10
C LEU A 5 -13.92 7.23 -11.61
N LEU A 6 -15.18 7.02 -11.22
CA LEU A 6 -15.62 7.12 -9.82
C LEU A 6 -14.91 6.09 -8.93
N PHE A 7 -14.73 4.87 -9.43
CA PHE A 7 -14.01 3.82 -8.71
C PHE A 7 -12.52 4.14 -8.57
N CYS A 8 -11.86 4.67 -9.62
CA CYS A 8 -10.47 5.13 -9.53
C CYS A 8 -10.29 6.27 -8.51
N ILE A 9 -11.23 7.24 -8.48
CA ILE A 9 -11.21 8.33 -7.50
C ILE A 9 -11.40 7.79 -6.08
N PHE A 10 -12.30 6.83 -5.88
CA PHE A 10 -12.50 6.18 -4.59
C PHE A 10 -11.25 5.43 -4.13
N LEU A 11 -10.58 4.71 -5.04
CA LEU A 11 -9.37 3.93 -4.74
C LEU A 11 -8.16 4.84 -4.45
N PHE A 12 -8.05 5.94 -5.17
CA PHE A 12 -7.03 6.98 -4.91
C PHE A 12 -7.31 7.72 -3.59
N GLY A 13 -8.58 8.02 -3.28
CA GLY A 13 -8.97 8.59 -1.99
C GLY A 13 -8.69 7.64 -0.82
N PHE A 14 -8.97 6.35 -0.98
CA PHE A 14 -8.64 5.32 -0.01
C PHE A 14 -7.12 5.18 0.18
N PHE A 15 -6.33 5.26 -0.90
CA PHE A 15 -4.88 5.27 -0.83
C PHE A 15 -4.36 6.50 -0.06
N LEU A 16 -4.88 7.70 -0.35
CA LEU A 16 -4.52 8.91 0.39
C LEU A 16 -4.86 8.80 1.88
N LEU A 17 -6.03 8.27 2.22
CA LEU A 17 -6.47 8.07 3.61
C LEU A 17 -5.56 7.10 4.39
N ASN A 18 -5.06 6.06 3.73
CA ASN A 18 -4.14 5.09 4.36
C ASN A 18 -2.68 5.57 4.34
N SER A 19 -2.33 6.52 3.46
CA SER A 19 -0.98 7.11 3.38
C SER A 19 -0.72 8.17 4.46
N THR A 20 -1.75 8.68 5.11
CA THR A 20 -1.63 9.52 6.32
C THR A 20 -1.25 8.68 7.54
N PHE A 21 -0.04 8.14 7.52
CA PHE A 21 0.71 7.75 8.71
C PHE A 21 1.39 9.01 9.24
N GLY A 22 0.72 9.68 10.16
CA GLY A 22 1.19 10.88 10.83
C GLY A 22 0.06 11.45 11.67
N ASN A 23 -0.01 11.04 12.94
CA ASN A 23 -0.98 11.50 13.94
C ASN A 23 -0.73 12.95 14.37
N ASN A 24 -0.64 13.87 13.41
CA ASN A 24 -0.37 15.26 13.71
C ASN A 24 -1.60 16.06 13.28
N ASP A 25 -2.48 16.28 14.25
CA ASP A 25 -3.67 17.09 14.14
C ASP A 25 -3.29 18.52 13.71
N LEU A 26 -3.54 18.82 12.44
CA LEU A 26 -3.20 20.09 11.78
C LEU A 26 -4.05 21.28 12.30
N THR A 27 -4.97 21.04 13.23
CA THR A 27 -5.91 22.06 13.70
C THR A 27 -5.48 22.75 15.00
N SER A 28 -4.38 22.33 15.62
CA SER A 28 -3.90 22.94 16.87
C SER A 28 -3.19 24.28 16.60
N SER A 29 -3.55 25.31 17.36
CA SER A 29 -3.06 26.69 17.27
C SER A 29 -1.58 26.88 17.68
N GLY A 30 -0.79 25.80 17.68
CA GLY A 30 0.62 25.73 18.06
C GLY A 30 1.46 24.98 17.04
N PHE A 31 1.07 24.98 15.77
CA PHE A 31 1.87 24.40 14.68
C PHE A 31 3.16 25.21 14.48
N THR A 32 4.20 24.82 15.21
CA THR A 32 5.58 25.19 14.93
C THR A 32 6.21 24.01 14.21
N ILE A 33 6.62 24.20 12.96
CA ILE A 33 7.48 23.22 12.29
C ILE A 33 8.86 23.36 12.95
N SER A 34 9.12 22.54 13.96
CA SER A 34 10.45 22.44 14.55
C SER A 34 11.37 21.85 13.50
N VAL A 35 12.43 22.58 13.15
CA VAL A 35 13.38 22.16 12.10
C VAL A 35 14.11 20.86 12.50
N SER A 36 14.07 20.49 13.79
CA SER A 36 14.50 19.17 14.30
C SER A 36 13.67 18.01 13.74
N ASP A 37 12.38 18.20 13.49
CA ASP A 37 11.49 17.19 12.90
C ASP A 37 11.66 17.04 11.38
N ILE A 38 12.38 17.97 10.73
CA ILE A 38 12.69 17.91 9.29
C ILE A 38 14.03 17.19 9.05
N SER A 39 14.86 17.02 10.07
CA SER A 39 16.06 16.19 9.95
C SER A 39 15.63 14.72 9.93
N PRO A 40 16.03 13.91 8.92
CA PRO A 40 15.88 12.45 8.97
C PRO A 40 16.88 11.83 9.98
N GLY A 41 17.16 12.51 11.08
CA GLY A 41 18.16 12.16 12.06
C GLY A 41 18.04 12.97 13.34
N ILE A 42 17.82 12.22 14.43
CA ILE A 42 18.20 12.50 15.81
C ILE A 42 17.39 13.60 16.50
N ASP A 43 16.28 13.18 17.13
CA ASP A 43 15.89 13.69 18.44
C ASP A 43 16.00 12.54 19.46
N SER A 44 16.73 12.85 20.52
CA SER A 44 17.31 11.93 21.50
C SER A 44 16.46 11.94 22.77
N GLU A 45 15.68 10.89 23.02
CA GLU A 45 15.19 10.57 24.36
C GLU A 45 14.87 9.06 24.48
N GLY A 46 15.84 8.31 25.02
CA GLY A 46 15.59 7.34 26.10
C GLY A 46 14.78 6.06 25.87
N SER A 47 14.35 5.70 24.67
CA SER A 47 13.73 4.38 24.41
C SER A 47 14.54 3.57 23.40
N ASP A 48 14.84 2.33 23.76
CA ASP A 48 15.69 1.37 23.07
C ASP A 48 15.73 1.54 21.54
N THR A 49 16.92 1.85 21.02
CA THR A 49 17.20 2.04 19.59
C THR A 49 16.66 0.88 18.74
N GLU A 50 16.62 -0.33 19.30
CA GLU A 50 16.08 -1.54 18.67
C GLU A 50 14.56 -1.49 18.48
N GLU A 51 13.81 -0.95 19.44
CA GLU A 51 12.34 -0.85 19.36
C GLU A 51 11.92 0.19 18.32
N ARG A 52 12.65 1.30 18.22
CA ARG A 52 12.39 2.37 17.23
C ARG A 52 12.72 1.92 15.81
N ILE A 53 13.84 1.20 15.61
CA ILE A 53 14.19 0.61 14.31
C ILE A 53 13.12 -0.41 13.89
N ASN A 54 12.65 -1.23 14.83
CA ASN A 54 11.58 -2.19 14.57
C ASN A 54 10.25 -1.55 14.18
N TRP A 55 9.90 -0.44 14.83
CA TRP A 55 8.69 0.31 14.51
C TRP A 55 8.77 0.96 13.13
N LEU A 56 9.90 1.61 12.79
CA LEU A 56 10.13 2.20 11.47
C LEU A 56 10.10 1.15 10.35
N LEU A 57 10.80 0.03 10.52
CA LEU A 57 10.77 -1.08 9.56
C LEU A 57 9.36 -1.63 9.37
N GLY A 58 8.62 -1.82 10.47
CA GLY A 58 7.24 -2.28 10.44
C GLY A 58 6.33 -1.36 9.62
N THR A 59 6.42 -0.05 9.87
CA THR A 59 5.64 0.98 9.16
C THR A 59 5.98 1.05 7.67
N ILE A 60 7.26 0.95 7.31
CA ILE A 60 7.70 0.95 5.89
C ILE A 60 7.17 -0.28 5.16
N ILE A 61 7.30 -1.48 5.75
CA ILE A 61 6.81 -2.73 5.14
C ILE A 61 5.28 -2.69 4.98
N GLN A 62 4.56 -2.21 5.99
CA GLN A 62 3.11 -2.08 5.95
C GLN A 62 2.66 -1.10 4.85
N THR A 63 3.33 0.05 4.73
CA THR A 63 3.04 1.05 3.70
C THR A 63 3.29 0.51 2.29
N MET A 64 4.41 -0.19 2.08
CA MET A 64 4.73 -0.83 0.79
C MET A 64 3.71 -1.92 0.42
N MET A 65 3.24 -2.69 1.41
CA MET A 65 2.22 -3.72 1.18
C MET A 65 0.88 -3.13 0.76
N ILE A 66 0.44 -2.04 1.40
CA ILE A 66 -0.78 -1.32 1.02
C ILE A 66 -0.66 -0.77 -0.39
N ALA A 67 0.48 -0.16 -0.74
CA ALA A 67 0.73 0.39 -2.07
C ALA A 67 0.70 -0.68 -3.18
N LEU A 68 1.36 -1.82 -2.96
CA LEU A 68 1.36 -2.94 -3.91
C LEU A 68 -0.02 -3.61 -4.02
N GLY A 69 -0.74 -3.76 -2.91
CA GLY A 69 -2.11 -4.30 -2.89
C GLY A 69 -3.08 -3.41 -3.67
N VAL A 70 -3.02 -2.10 -3.46
CA VAL A 70 -3.81 -1.11 -4.20
C VAL A 70 -3.51 -1.17 -5.70
N LEU A 71 -2.24 -1.26 -6.09
CA LEU A 71 -1.83 -1.38 -7.49
C LEU A 71 -2.37 -2.67 -8.13
N SER A 72 -2.33 -3.79 -7.40
CA SER A 72 -2.90 -5.06 -7.87
C SER A 72 -4.42 -4.97 -8.12
N VAL A 73 -5.16 -4.40 -7.16
CA VAL A 73 -6.61 -4.19 -7.29
C VAL A 73 -6.94 -3.26 -8.47
N PHE A 74 -6.10 -2.24 -8.72
CA PHE A 74 -6.26 -1.35 -9.86
C PHE A 74 -6.13 -2.10 -11.20
N ILE A 75 -5.12 -2.96 -11.34
CA ILE A 75 -4.92 -3.79 -12.55
C ILE A 75 -6.08 -4.78 -12.74
N MET A 76 -6.54 -5.43 -11.66
CA MET A 76 -7.73 -6.30 -11.72
C MET A 76 -8.97 -5.53 -12.17
N THR A 77 -9.15 -4.29 -11.72
CA THR A 77 -10.30 -3.46 -12.09
C THR A 77 -10.29 -3.14 -13.58
N ILE A 78 -9.12 -2.83 -14.15
CA ILE A 78 -8.98 -2.61 -15.60
C ILE A 78 -9.29 -3.89 -16.37
N GLY A 79 -8.75 -5.04 -15.93
CA GLY A 79 -9.01 -6.35 -16.54
C GLY A 79 -10.50 -6.73 -16.51
N ALA A 80 -11.16 -6.52 -15.36
CA ALA A 80 -12.59 -6.73 -15.20
C ALA A 80 -13.42 -5.77 -16.08
N GLY A 81 -12.98 -4.51 -16.19
CA GLY A 81 -13.57 -3.54 -17.11
C GLY A 81 -13.53 -4.02 -18.56
N TYR A 82 -12.40 -4.56 -19.01
CA TYR A 82 -12.25 -5.13 -20.35
C TYR A 82 -13.24 -6.27 -20.61
N ILE A 83 -13.43 -7.17 -19.64
CA ILE A 83 -14.36 -8.30 -19.74
C ILE A 83 -15.81 -7.83 -19.86
N ILE A 84 -16.23 -6.86 -19.06
CA ILE A 84 -17.62 -6.38 -19.03
C ILE A 84 -17.96 -5.56 -20.29
N LEU A 85 -17.02 -4.75 -20.79
CA LEU A 85 -17.24 -3.85 -21.93
C LEU A 85 -17.31 -4.56 -23.29
N HIS A 86 -16.64 -5.71 -23.45
CA HIS A 86 -16.43 -6.34 -24.77
C HIS A 86 -17.10 -7.72 -24.87
N ASN A 87 -18.30 -7.85 -24.30
CA ASN A 87 -19.05 -9.10 -24.13
C ASN A 87 -19.60 -9.74 -25.43
N GLY A 88 -18.81 -9.74 -26.50
CA GLY A 88 -19.10 -10.32 -27.82
C GLY A 88 -17.90 -10.38 -28.78
N GLN A 89 -16.71 -9.96 -28.35
CA GLN A 89 -15.46 -10.12 -29.12
C GLN A 89 -14.48 -11.00 -28.34
N ASP A 90 -14.38 -12.27 -28.74
CA ASP A 90 -13.59 -13.29 -28.05
C ASP A 90 -12.11 -12.91 -27.88
N GLU A 91 -11.56 -12.16 -28.83
CA GLU A 91 -10.17 -11.71 -28.77
C GLU A 91 -9.90 -10.72 -27.63
N LEU A 92 -10.81 -9.77 -27.39
CA LEU A 92 -10.69 -8.78 -26.32
C LEU A 92 -11.07 -9.37 -24.95
N LEU A 93 -11.99 -10.33 -24.93
CA LEU A 93 -12.35 -11.08 -23.74
C LEU A 93 -11.16 -11.89 -23.21
N SER A 94 -10.43 -12.57 -24.11
CA SER A 94 -9.19 -13.29 -23.81
C SER A 94 -8.13 -12.38 -23.18
N LYS A 95 -7.89 -11.20 -23.77
CA LYS A 95 -6.94 -10.21 -23.27
C LYS A 95 -7.33 -9.70 -21.87
N GLY A 96 -8.61 -9.39 -21.66
CA GLY A 96 -9.13 -8.96 -20.36
C GLY A 96 -8.92 -10.00 -19.24
N LYS A 97 -9.16 -11.29 -19.54
CA LYS A 97 -8.89 -12.40 -18.61
C LYS A 97 -7.42 -12.53 -18.26
N SER A 98 -6.52 -12.38 -19.24
CA SER A 98 -5.08 -12.42 -19.00
C SER A 98 -4.60 -11.29 -18.08
N ILE A 99 -5.05 -10.06 -18.33
CA ILE A 99 -4.72 -8.89 -17.49
C ILE A 99 -5.28 -9.05 -16.07
N PHE A 100 -6.52 -9.55 -15.95
CA PHE A 100 -7.12 -9.83 -14.65
C PHE A 100 -6.33 -10.88 -13.86
N MET A 101 -5.94 -11.98 -14.51
CA MET A 101 -5.13 -13.04 -13.89
C MET A 101 -3.73 -12.54 -13.51
N ALA A 102 -3.12 -11.67 -14.32
CA ALA A 102 -1.84 -11.04 -13.96
C ALA A 102 -1.95 -10.21 -12.67
N GLY A 103 -3.09 -9.51 -12.48
CA GLY A 103 -3.38 -8.82 -11.22
C GLY A 103 -3.53 -9.78 -10.03
N VAL A 104 -4.19 -10.93 -10.22
CA VAL A 104 -4.29 -11.97 -9.18
C VAL A 104 -2.91 -12.53 -8.81
N TYR A 105 -2.07 -12.83 -9.79
CA TYR A 105 -0.71 -13.32 -9.53
C TYR A 105 0.15 -12.30 -8.78
N SER A 106 0.05 -11.00 -9.11
CA SER A 106 0.79 -9.97 -8.37
C SER A 106 0.31 -9.86 -6.91
N MET A 107 -0.99 -10.02 -6.63
CA MET A 107 -1.52 -10.07 -5.27
C MET A 107 -0.95 -11.25 -4.48
N ILE A 108 -0.92 -12.44 -5.09
CA ILE A 108 -0.39 -13.66 -4.45
C ILE A 108 1.10 -13.50 -4.12
N ILE A 109 1.88 -12.93 -5.03
CA ILE A 109 3.31 -12.69 -4.82
C ILE A 109 3.53 -11.68 -3.69
N ALA A 110 2.74 -10.60 -3.65
CA ALA A 110 2.83 -9.58 -2.60
C ALA A 110 2.52 -10.18 -1.21
N LEU A 111 1.45 -10.97 -1.11
CA LEU A 111 1.09 -11.67 0.14
C LEU A 111 2.16 -12.68 0.56
N SER A 112 2.73 -13.40 -0.40
CA SER A 112 3.80 -14.37 -0.14
C SER A 112 5.06 -13.69 0.39
N SER A 113 5.43 -12.53 -0.19
CA SER A 113 6.56 -11.72 0.27
C SER A 113 6.38 -11.27 1.73
N TYR A 114 5.18 -10.81 2.08
CA TYR A 114 4.85 -10.44 3.46
C TYR A 114 5.01 -11.62 4.42
N LEU A 115 4.55 -12.81 4.03
CA LEU A 115 4.60 -14.01 4.86
C LEU A 115 6.06 -14.41 5.15
N ILE A 116 6.96 -14.30 4.16
CA ILE A 116 8.40 -14.55 4.35
C ILE A 116 8.99 -13.55 5.34
N ILE A 117 8.73 -12.25 5.18
CA ILE A 117 9.25 -11.21 6.08
C ILE A 117 8.74 -11.43 7.52
N TYR A 118 7.47 -11.80 7.67
CA TYR A 118 6.88 -12.11 8.97
C TYR A 118 7.59 -13.28 9.65
N ILE A 119 7.83 -14.39 8.92
CA ILE A 119 8.56 -15.55 9.45
C ILE A 119 10.00 -15.17 9.82
N VAL A 120 10.71 -14.44 8.95
CA VAL A 120 12.09 -13.99 9.22
C VAL A 120 12.15 -13.13 10.47
N ARG A 121 11.23 -12.17 10.63
CA ARG A 121 11.11 -11.36 11.84
C ARG A 121 10.89 -12.23 13.07
N GLN A 122 10.00 -13.22 12.99
CA GLN A 122 9.76 -14.10 14.12
C GLN A 122 11.00 -14.90 14.51
N ILE A 123 11.76 -15.42 13.55
CA ILE A 123 13.00 -16.15 13.83
C ILE A 123 14.05 -15.23 14.46
N LEU A 124 14.19 -14.00 13.95
CA LEU A 124 15.23 -13.06 14.42
C LEU A 124 14.98 -12.54 15.85
N TYR A 125 13.72 -12.30 16.21
CA TYR A 125 13.32 -11.73 17.51
C TYR A 125 12.78 -12.78 18.50
N SER A 126 12.82 -14.06 18.15
CA SER A 126 12.50 -15.18 19.06
C SER A 126 13.72 -15.63 19.89
N THR A 127 14.87 -14.95 19.79
CA THR A 127 16.06 -15.16 20.63
C THR A 127 16.18 -14.01 21.61
#